data_AF-X1QKP2-F1
#
_entry.id   AF-X1QKP2-F1
#
_cell.length_a   1.000
_cell.length_b   1.000
_cell.length_c   1.000
_cell.angle_alpha   90.00
_cell.angle_beta   90.00
_cell.angle_gamma   90.00
#
_symmetry.space_group_name_H-M   'P 1'
#
loop_
_entity.id
_entity.type
_entity.pdbx_description
1 polymer ?
#
loop_
_entity_poly.entity_id
_entity_poly.type
_entity_poly.pdbx_seq_one_letter_code
_entity_poly.pdbx_strand_id
1 'polypeptide(L)'
;MQTLKKLWAFVRHNSGMFIGGAICLMVLIWTYGCESQVRSITNPIILVNRGQLEIEVDTFIAQAELRFADLDKQDAVKSTLFNTAIDFMQGGKINPVAVALVISSILGLGAGADNIRKRTHINTLKSNNAS
;
A
#
# COMPACT_ATOMS: atom_id res chain seq x y z
N MET A 1 29.74 -55.95 -7.09
CA MET A 1 29.15 -56.23 -8.42
C MET A 1 27.98 -57.22 -8.38
N GLN A 2 28.04 -58.29 -7.57
CA GLN A 2 26.91 -59.24 -7.40
C GLN A 2 25.67 -58.62 -6.73
N THR A 3 25.86 -57.72 -5.75
CA THR A 3 24.77 -57.01 -5.05
C THR A 3 23.97 -56.10 -5.98
N LEU A 4 24.66 -55.36 -6.86
CA LEU A 4 24.06 -54.51 -7.89
C LEU A 4 23.18 -55.29 -8.87
N LYS A 5 23.62 -56.49 -9.29
CA LYS A 5 22.82 -57.36 -10.19
C LYS A 5 21.55 -57.87 -9.51
N LYS A 6 21.62 -58.22 -8.21
CA LYS A 6 20.44 -58.63 -7.43
C LYS A 6 19.46 -57.47 -7.21
N LEU A 7 19.98 -56.27 -6.95
CA LEU A 7 19.18 -55.07 -6.73
C LEU A 7 18.48 -54.64 -8.03
N TRP A 8 19.17 -54.71 -9.17
CA TRP A 8 18.58 -54.43 -10.48
C TRP A 8 17.51 -55.45 -10.89
N ALA A 9 17.73 -56.74 -10.61
CA ALA A 9 16.72 -57.77 -10.83
C ALA A 9 15.47 -57.55 -9.95
N PHE A 10 15.65 -57.13 -8.70
CA PHE A 10 14.57 -56.81 -7.78
C PHE A 10 13.77 -55.57 -8.22
N VAL A 11 14.46 -54.50 -8.65
CA VAL A 11 13.84 -53.28 -9.19
C VAL A 11 13.06 -53.58 -10.47
N ARG A 12 13.61 -54.42 -11.36
CA ARG A 12 12.93 -54.82 -12.60
C ARG A 12 11.69 -55.68 -12.34
N HIS A 13 11.75 -56.55 -11.32
CA HIS A 13 10.61 -57.39 -10.92
C HIS A 13 9.46 -56.57 -10.31
N ASN A 14 9.78 -55.56 -9.50
CA ASN A 14 8.82 -54.66 -8.86
C ASN A 14 8.74 -53.29 -9.53
N SER A 15 9.00 -53.23 -10.84
CA SER A 15 9.18 -51.98 -11.58
C SER A 15 7.98 -51.03 -11.47
N GLY A 16 6.76 -51.56 -11.42
CA GLY A 16 5.54 -50.77 -11.20
C GLY A 16 5.52 -50.01 -9.87
N MET A 17 6.00 -50.61 -8.77
CA MET A 17 6.05 -49.96 -7.46
C MET A 17 7.10 -48.84 -7.42
N PHE A 18 8.27 -49.06 -8.03
CA PHE A 18 9.31 -48.04 -8.08
C PHE A 18 8.93 -46.85 -8.96
N ILE A 19 8.31 -47.11 -10.11
CA ILE A 19 7.80 -46.06 -11.00
C ILE A 19 6.68 -45.28 -10.31
N GLY A 20 5.73 -45.97 -9.66
CA GLY A 20 4.67 -45.32 -8.88
C GLY A 20 5.23 -44.45 -7.75
N GLY A 21 6.20 -44.95 -6.99
CA GLY A 21 6.88 -44.19 -5.94
C GLY A 21 7.60 -42.95 -6.47
N ALA A 22 8.28 -43.06 -7.62
CA ALA A 22 8.94 -41.93 -8.26
C ALA A 22 7.93 -40.86 -8.74
N ILE A 23 6.79 -41.26 -9.30
CA ILE A 23 5.72 -40.35 -9.71
C ILE A 23 5.12 -39.66 -8.47
N CYS A 24 4.83 -40.38 -7.40
CA CYS A 24 4.35 -39.79 -6.15
C CYS A 24 5.33 -38.76 -5.58
N LEU A 25 6.63 -39.05 -5.58
CA LEU A 25 7.66 -38.11 -5.15
C LEU A 25 7.68 -36.85 -6.01
N MET A 26 7.58 -37.02 -7.34
CA MET A 26 7.56 -35.90 -8.28
C MET A 26 6.32 -35.01 -8.07
N VAL A 27 5.15 -35.61 -7.85
CA VAL A 27 3.91 -34.87 -7.57
C VAL A 27 3.98 -34.14 -6.23
N LEU A 28 4.56 -34.75 -5.19
CA LEU A 28 4.77 -34.10 -3.90
C LEU A 28 5.69 -32.89 -4.02
N ILE A 29 6.82 -33.03 -4.72
CA ILE A 29 7.75 -31.92 -4.96
C ILE A 29 7.06 -30.80 -5.76
N TRP A 30 6.29 -31.15 -6.78
CA TRP A 30 5.55 -30.19 -7.59
C TRP A 30 4.49 -29.42 -6.77
N THR A 31 3.71 -30.14 -5.98
CA THR A 31 2.60 -29.56 -5.19
C THR A 31 3.07 -28.72 -4.02
N TYR A 32 4.18 -29.07 -3.39
CA TYR A 32 4.78 -28.27 -2.30
C TYR A 32 5.72 -27.17 -2.79
N GLY A 33 6.35 -27.32 -3.96
CA GLY A 33 7.35 -26.38 -4.46
C GLY A 33 6.80 -25.22 -5.29
N CYS A 34 5.61 -25.37 -5.89
CA CYS A 34 5.00 -24.32 -6.70
C CYS A 34 4.03 -23.48 -5.86
N GLU A 35 4.52 -22.37 -5.29
CA GLU A 35 3.66 -21.40 -4.61
C GLU A 35 2.70 -20.73 -5.61
N SER A 36 1.44 -20.58 -5.21
CA SER A 36 0.45 -19.85 -6.01
C SER A 36 0.75 -18.35 -5.98
N GLN A 37 0.89 -17.76 -7.17
CA GLN A 37 1.18 -16.34 -7.35
C GLN A 37 0.03 -15.62 -8.05
N VAL A 38 -0.18 -14.35 -7.70
CA VAL A 38 -1.16 -13.46 -8.32
C VAL A 38 -0.52 -12.12 -8.68
N ARG A 39 -1.17 -11.32 -9.52
CA ARG A 39 -0.66 -9.98 -9.83
C ARG A 39 -0.74 -9.08 -8.59
N SER A 40 0.31 -8.30 -8.36
CA SER A 40 0.36 -7.30 -7.30
C SER A 40 -0.72 -6.23 -7.48
N ILE A 41 -1.22 -5.70 -6.36
CA ILE A 41 -2.25 -4.65 -6.31
C ILE A 41 -1.61 -3.29 -6.59
N THR A 42 -0.37 -3.10 -6.15
CA THR A 42 0.36 -1.83 -6.29
C THR A 42 1.07 -1.71 -7.64
N ASN A 43 1.59 -2.83 -8.18
CA ASN A 43 2.35 -2.86 -9.42
C ASN A 43 1.90 -4.02 -10.33
N PRO A 44 1.11 -3.78 -11.39
CA PRO A 44 0.50 -4.85 -12.20
C PRO A 44 1.50 -5.67 -13.03
N ILE A 45 2.78 -5.29 -13.03
CA ILE A 45 3.88 -5.92 -13.76
C ILE A 45 4.44 -7.12 -13.00
N ILE A 46 4.36 -7.12 -11.66
CA ILE A 46 4.97 -8.17 -10.82
C ILE A 46 3.92 -9.18 -10.35
N LEU A 47 4.35 -10.44 -10.23
CA LEU A 47 3.60 -11.50 -9.57
C LEU A 47 4.10 -11.63 -8.13
N VAL A 48 3.16 -11.71 -7.19
CA VAL A 48 3.42 -11.80 -5.76
C VAL A 48 2.83 -13.09 -5.20
N ASN A 49 3.50 -13.66 -4.21
CA ASN A 49 2.96 -14.78 -3.46
C ASN A 49 1.98 -14.31 -2.37
N ARG A 50 1.36 -15.25 -1.66
CA ARG A 50 0.36 -14.94 -0.62
C ARG A 50 0.90 -14.02 0.48
N GLY A 51 2.09 -14.30 1.01
CA GLY A 51 2.68 -13.48 2.09
C GLY A 51 3.02 -12.06 1.64
N GLN A 52 3.52 -11.89 0.42
CA GLN A 52 3.76 -10.56 -0.16
C GLN A 52 2.44 -9.81 -0.39
N LEU A 53 1.41 -10.49 -0.88
CA LEU A 53 0.10 -9.88 -1.09
C LEU A 53 -0.53 -9.39 0.23
N GLU A 54 -0.39 -10.15 1.33
CA GLU A 54 -0.87 -9.73 2.65
C GLU A 54 -0.21 -8.41 3.10
N ILE A 55 1.10 -8.28 2.93
CA ILE A 55 1.83 -7.05 3.26
C ILE A 55 1.37 -5.88 2.36
N GLU A 56 1.20 -6.12 1.05
CA GLU A 56 0.70 -5.08 0.15
C GLU A 56 -0.69 -4.57 0.58
N VAL A 57 -1.60 -5.47 0.93
CA VAL A 57 -2.95 -5.13 1.38
C VAL A 57 -2.89 -4.32 2.68
N ASP A 58 -2.13 -4.76 3.67
CA ASP A 58 -2.02 -4.06 4.96
C ASP A 58 -1.46 -2.64 4.79
N THR A 59 -0.44 -2.48 3.94
CA THR A 59 0.12 -1.15 3.65
C THR A 59 -0.86 -0.26 2.91
N PHE A 60 -1.68 -0.82 2.01
CA PHE A 60 -2.70 -0.07 1.29
C PHE A 60 -3.84 0.39 2.21
N ILE A 61 -4.31 -0.49 3.11
CA ILE A 61 -5.34 -0.17 4.11
C ILE A 61 -4.84 0.95 5.04
N ALA A 62 -3.64 0.81 5.60
CA ALA A 62 -3.07 1.83 6.49
C ALA A 62 -2.94 3.20 5.79
N GLN A 63 -2.53 3.21 4.52
CA GLN A 63 -2.51 4.45 3.74
C GLN A 63 -3.91 5.01 3.52
N ALA A 64 -4.90 4.17 3.19
CA ALA A 64 -6.27 4.59 3.00
C ALA A 64 -6.85 5.22 4.27
N GLU A 65 -6.64 4.61 5.43
CA GLU A 65 -7.09 5.13 6.73
C GLU A 65 -6.54 6.54 7.02
N LEU A 66 -5.25 6.77 6.76
CA LEU A 66 -4.66 8.10 6.91
C LEU A 66 -5.30 9.14 5.97
N ARG A 67 -5.60 8.73 4.73
CA ARG A 67 -6.27 9.63 3.76
C ARG A 67 -7.71 9.92 4.16
N PHE A 68 -8.45 8.94 4.65
CA PHE A 68 -9.80 9.16 5.16
C PHE A 68 -9.79 10.09 6.38
N ALA A 69 -8.88 9.89 7.33
CA ALA A 69 -8.75 10.78 8.49
C ALA A 69 -8.43 12.23 8.09
N ASP A 70 -7.65 12.45 7.04
CA ASP A 70 -7.38 13.80 6.53
C ASP A 70 -8.58 14.41 5.77
N LEU A 71 -9.40 13.59 5.10
CA LEU A 71 -10.66 14.05 4.50
C LEU A 71 -11.67 14.42 5.59
N ASP A 72 -11.81 13.62 6.64
CA ASP A 72 -12.73 13.89 7.77
C ASP A 72 -12.39 15.22 8.46
N LYS A 73 -11.10 15.53 8.63
CA LYS A 73 -10.66 16.84 9.16
C LYS A 73 -11.08 17.99 8.27
N GLN A 74 -10.98 17.83 6.94
CA GLN A 74 -11.38 18.87 5.98
C GLN A 74 -12.89 19.09 6.02
N ASP A 75 -13.67 18.02 6.07
CA ASP A 75 -15.13 18.09 6.17
C ASP A 75 -15.58 18.68 7.51
N ALA A 76 -14.89 18.38 8.61
CA ALA A 76 -15.15 18.99 9.91
C ALA A 76 -14.91 20.51 9.88
N VAL A 77 -13.80 20.97 9.28
CA VAL A 77 -13.50 22.40 9.11
C VAL A 77 -14.57 23.07 8.23
N LYS A 78 -14.94 22.43 7.11
CA LYS A 78 -15.97 22.92 6.20
C LYS A 78 -17.32 23.05 6.90
N SER A 79 -17.76 22.01 7.61
CA SER A 79 -19.00 22.02 8.40
C SER A 79 -19.00 23.14 9.44
N THR A 80 -17.89 23.29 10.17
CA THR A 80 -17.74 24.36 11.17
C THR A 80 -17.84 25.74 10.51
N LEU A 81 -17.16 25.94 9.37
CA LEU A 81 -17.21 27.21 8.63
C LEU A 81 -18.64 27.52 8.14
N PHE A 82 -19.34 26.53 7.58
CA PHE A 82 -20.72 26.71 7.09
C PHE A 82 -21.70 27.01 8.23
N ASN A 83 -21.67 26.23 9.31
CA ASN A 83 -22.54 26.46 10.46
C ASN A 83 -22.32 27.85 11.05
N THR A 84 -21.05 28.24 11.17
CA THR A 84 -20.71 29.56 11.70
C THR A 84 -21.13 30.69 10.75
N ALA A 85 -21.06 30.50 9.43
CA ALA A 85 -21.56 31.46 8.45
C ALA A 85 -23.09 31.62 8.53
N ILE A 86 -23.82 30.52 8.73
CA ILE A 86 -25.27 30.53 8.94
C ILE A 86 -25.63 31.32 10.21
N ASP A 87 -24.95 31.05 11.33
CA ASP A 87 -25.16 31.79 12.59
C ASP A 87 -24.91 33.30 12.43
N PHE A 88 -23.88 33.67 11.67
CA PHE A 88 -23.58 35.07 11.37
C PHE A 88 -24.70 35.74 10.55
N MET A 89 -25.20 35.05 9.51
CA MET A 89 -26.29 35.56 8.67
C MET A 89 -27.62 35.68 9.41
N GLN A 90 -27.92 34.74 10.32
CA GLN A 90 -29.20 34.74 11.07
C GLN A 90 -29.19 35.72 12.26
N GLY A 91 -28.06 35.87 12.94
CA GLY A 91 -28.00 36.61 14.21
C GLY A 91 -27.61 38.08 14.10
N GLY A 92 -27.04 38.55 12.99
CA GLY A 92 -26.51 39.92 12.83
C GLY A 92 -25.39 40.30 13.83
N LYS A 93 -25.01 39.38 14.72
CA LYS A 93 -23.94 39.54 15.69
C LYS A 93 -22.68 38.88 15.15
N ILE A 94 -21.58 39.63 15.15
CA ILE A 94 -20.26 39.10 14.80
C ILE A 94 -19.91 38.03 15.84
N ASN A 95 -19.86 36.77 15.41
CA ASN A 95 -19.35 35.68 16.22
C ASN A 95 -17.81 35.70 16.16
N PRO A 96 -17.11 36.01 17.27
CA PRO A 96 -15.65 36.10 17.26
C PRO A 96 -14.97 34.78 16.90
N VAL A 97 -15.62 33.64 17.14
CA VAL A 97 -15.15 32.32 16.70
C VAL A 97 -15.17 32.21 15.16
N ALA A 98 -16.18 32.77 14.50
CA ALA A 98 -16.26 32.87 13.04
C ALA A 98 -15.10 33.65 12.45
N VAL A 99 -14.84 34.82 13.03
CA VAL A 99 -13.79 35.71 12.58
C VAL A 99 -12.43 35.05 12.77
N ALA A 100 -12.20 34.42 13.93
CA ALA A 100 -10.98 33.66 14.18
C ALA A 100 -10.79 32.51 13.19
N LEU A 101 -11.84 31.74 12.88
CA LEU A 101 -11.81 30.65 11.89
C LEU A 101 -11.49 31.13 10.48
N VAL A 102 -12.11 32.23 10.05
CA VAL A 102 -11.86 32.82 8.73
C VAL A 102 -10.42 33.34 8.66
N ILE A 103 -9.96 34.08 9.68
CA ILE A 103 -8.58 34.57 9.77
C ILE A 103 -7.59 33.40 9.77
N SER A 104 -7.82 32.36 10.57
CA SER A 104 -6.94 31.19 10.63
C SER A 104 -6.90 30.44 9.30
N SER A 105 -8.03 30.36 8.59
CA SER A 105 -8.10 29.74 7.26
C SER A 105 -7.30 30.53 6.23
N ILE A 106 -7.42 31.86 6.22
CA ILE A 106 -6.65 32.74 5.33
C ILE A 106 -5.16 32.66 5.64
N LEU A 107 -4.78 32.75 6.92
CA LEU A 107 -3.39 32.65 7.35
C LEU A 107 -2.80 31.26 7.07
N GLY A 108 -3.57 30.18 7.26
CA GLY A 108 -3.17 28.82 6.95
C GLY A 108 -2.88 28.62 5.45
N LEU A 109 -3.76 29.12 4.58
CA LEU A 109 -3.54 29.11 3.14
C LEU A 109 -2.30 29.94 2.75
N GLY A 110 -2.12 31.12 3.34
CA GLY A 110 -0.96 31.98 3.11
C GLY A 110 0.36 31.31 3.53
N ALA A 111 0.41 30.69 4.70
CA ALA A 111 1.58 29.95 5.18
C ALA A 111 1.91 28.74 4.30
N GLY A 112 0.89 28.03 3.81
CA GLY A 112 1.06 26.93 2.86
C GLY A 112 1.67 27.41 1.53
N ALA A 113 1.12 28.47 0.95
CA ALA A 113 1.61 29.07 -0.29
C ALA A 113 3.07 29.57 -0.16
N ASP A 114 3.42 30.22 0.96
CA ASP A 114 4.78 30.68 1.21
C ASP A 114 5.78 29.51 1.33
N ASN A 115 5.39 28.43 2.01
CA ASN A 115 6.21 27.22 2.11
C ASN A 115 6.44 26.55 0.75
N ILE A 116 5.42 26.51 -0.13
CA ILE A 116 5.56 25.97 -1.49
C ILE A 116 6.54 26.84 -2.29
N ARG A 117 6.37 28.16 -2.26
CA ARG A 117 7.25 29.10 -2.96
C ARG A 117 8.70 28.97 -2.51
N LYS A 118 8.95 28.87 -1.20
CA LYS A 118 10.30 28.65 -0.64
C LYS A 118 10.90 27.33 -1.09
N ARG A 119 10.13 26.23 -1.09
CA ARG A 119 10.61 24.93 -1.59
C ARG A 119 11.01 24.98 -3.05
N THR A 120 10.21 25.61 -3.91
CA THR A 120 10.55 25.81 -5.32
C THR A 120 11.85 26.60 -5.48
N HIS A 121 11.98 27.73 -4.76
CA HIS A 121 13.19 28.55 -4.81
C HIS A 121 14.46 27.78 -4.36
N ILE A 122 14.36 27.01 -3.27
CA ILE A 122 15.48 26.19 -2.77
C ILE A 122 15.87 25.11 -3.80
N ASN A 123 14.89 24.47 -4.43
CA ASN A 123 15.15 23.46 -5.46
C ASN A 123 15.84 24.07 -6.70
N THR A 124 15.44 25.27 -7.12
CA THR A 124 16.10 26.00 -8.20
C THR A 124 17.55 26.35 -7.84
N LEU A 125 17.81 26.86 -6.64
CA LEU A 125 19.17 27.16 -6.17
C LEU A 125 20.04 25.90 -6.10
N LYS A 126 19.48 24.77 -5.62
CA LYS A 126 20.19 23.50 -5.54
C LYS A 126 20.54 22.95 -6.93
N SER A 127 19.67 23.12 -7.92
CA SER A 127 19.93 22.76 -9.32
C SER A 127 21.08 23.60 -9.91
N ASN A 128 21.10 24.91 -9.65
CA ASN A 128 22.14 25.81 -10.17
C ASN A 128 23.52 25.58 -9.53
N ASN A 129 23.57 25.16 -8.26
CA ASN A 129 24.83 24.86 -7.56
C ASN A 129 25.39 23.46 -7.85
N ALA A 130 24.62 22.60 -8.52
CA ALA A 130 25.05 21.26 -8.94
C ALA A 130 25.50 21.21 -10.42
N SER A 131 25.52 22.36 -11.10
CA SER A 131 26.06 22.58 -12.46
C SER A 131 27.43 23.23 -12.38
#